data_AF-A0A9E3F5Z0-F1
#
_entry.id   AF-A0A9E3F5Z0-F1
#
_cell.length_a   1.000
_cell.length_b   1.000
_cell.length_c   1.000
_cell.angle_alpha   90.00
_cell.angle_beta   90.00
_cell.angle_gamma   90.00
#
_symmetry.space_group_name_H-M   'P 1'
#
loop_
_entity.id
_entity.type
_entity.pdbx_description
1 polymer ?
#
loop_
_entity_poly.entity_id
_entity_poly.type
_entity_poly.pdbx_seq_one_letter_code
_entity_poly.pdbx_strand_id
1 'polypeptide(L)' 'FDTLGDAHQAVMRWVESSGYRLAGPGREVYLQYERQGNPADYVTEIQYPVEKA' A
#
# COMPACT_ATOMS: atom_id res chain seq x y z
N PHE A 1 0.81 -3.09 -13.14
CA PHE A 1 0.87 -2.52 -11.78
C PHE A 1 2.14 -3.03 -11.14
N ASP A 2 3.28 -2.59 -11.65
CA ASP A 2 4.50 -3.40 -11.53
C ASP A 2 5.25 -3.10 -10.23
N THR A 3 4.87 -2.02 -9.54
CA THR A 3 5.50 -1.51 -8.31
C THR A 3 4.66 -1.72 -7.04
N LEU A 4 3.47 -2.33 -7.14
CA LEU A 4 2.60 -2.55 -5.97
C LEU A 4 3.29 -3.42 -4.90
N GLY A 5 3.99 -4.47 -5.32
CA GLY A 5 4.73 -5.34 -4.39
C GLY A 5 5.77 -4.58 -3.57
N ASP A 6 6.50 -3.65 -4.21
CA ASP A 6 7.50 -2.83 -3.54
C ASP A 6 6.86 -1.86 -2.54
N ALA A 7 5.71 -1.28 -2.89
CA ALA A 7 4.96 -0.41 -2.00
C ALA A 7 4.43 -1.16 -0.76
N HIS A 8 3.91 -2.38 -0.91
CA HIS A 8 3.57 -3.25 0.23
C HIS A 8 4.78 -3.51 1.13
N GLN A 9 5.92 -3.90 0.55
CA GLN A 9 7.13 -4.15 1.33
C GLN A 9 7.63 -2.89 2.05
N ALA A 10 7.51 -1.72 1.44
CA ALA A 10 7.90 -0.45 2.06
C ALA A 10 7.07 -0.18 3.33
N VAL A 11 5.75 -0.39 3.29
CA VAL A 11 4.90 -0.24 4.47
C VAL A 11 5.26 -1.27 5.54
N MET A 12 5.47 -2.53 5.18
CA MET A 12 5.84 -3.58 6.15
C MET A 12 7.14 -3.26 6.88
N ARG A 13 8.19 -2.85 6.14
CA ARG A 13 9.47 -2.43 6.73
C ARG A 13 9.29 -1.27 7.69
N TRP A 14 8.45 -0.29 7.33
CA TRP A 14 8.18 0.84 8.20
C TRP A 14 7.42 0.44 9.48
N VAL A 15 6.42 -0.45 9.38
CA VAL A 15 5.66 -0.93 10.54
C VAL A 15 6.60 -1.62 11.54
N GLU A 16 7.44 -2.54 11.06
CA GLU A 16 8.43 -3.25 11.89
C GLU A 16 9.44 -2.29 12.54
N SER A 17 10.00 -1.33 11.78
CA SER A 17 10.99 -0.40 12.32
C SER A 17 10.42 0.68 13.25
N SER A 18 9.09 0.90 13.21
CA SER A 18 8.44 2.00 13.93
C SER A 18 7.74 1.57 15.23
N GLY A 19 7.89 0.30 15.65
CA GLY A 19 7.29 -0.21 16.88
C GLY A 19 5.77 -0.42 16.80
N TYR A 20 5.26 -0.69 15.60
CA TYR A 20 3.87 -1.04 15.35
C TYR A 20 3.76 -2.51 14.92
N ARG A 21 2.54 -3.05 15.03
CA ARG A 21 2.17 -4.34 14.44
C ARG A 21 0.89 -4.20 13.62
N LEU A 22 0.72 -5.07 12.61
CA LEU A 22 -0.49 -5.10 11.80
C LEU A 22 -1.69 -5.48 12.67
N ALA A 23 -2.78 -4.72 12.53
CA ALA A 23 -4.01 -4.91 13.30
C ALA A 23 -5.17 -5.45 12.46
N GLY A 24 -4.91 -5.87 11.21
CA GLY A 24 -5.95 -6.33 10.30
C GLY A 24 -5.52 -6.37 8.83
N PRO A 25 -6.47 -6.65 7.92
CA PRO A 25 -6.20 -6.73 6.49
C PRO A 25 -5.84 -5.36 5.89
N GLY A 26 -4.93 -5.35 4.92
CA GLY A 26 -4.63 -4.17 4.12
C GLY A 26 -5.75 -3.82 3.13
N ARG A 27 -5.72 -2.59 2.62
CA ARG A 27 -6.63 -2.10 1.59
C ARG A 27 -5.85 -1.38 0.49
N GLU A 28 -6.25 -1.61 -0.76
CA GLU A 28 -5.85 -0.81 -1.92
C GLU A 28 -7.00 0.10 -2.35
N VAL A 29 -6.71 1.37 -2.63
CA VAL A 29 -7.67 2.34 -3.15
C VAL A 29 -7.14 2.90 -4.46
N TYR A 30 -7.84 2.63 -5.56
CA TYR A 30 -7.48 3.15 -6.89
C TYR A 30 -7.96 4.60 -7.02
N LEU A 31 -7.11 5.55 -6.65
CA LEU A 31 -7.40 7.00 -6.69
C LEU A 31 -7.47 7.53 -8.12
N GLN A 32 -6.61 7.00 -9.01
CA GLN A 32 -6.60 7.33 -10.43
C GLN A 32 -6.48 6.04 -11.23
N TYR A 33 -7.49 5.75 -12.04
CA TYR A 33 -7.55 4.58 -12.90
C TYR A 33 -8.46 4.83 -14.10
N GLU A 34 -8.04 4.34 -15.26
CA GLU A 34 -8.84 4.33 -16.48
C GLU A 34 -8.67 2.98 -17.19
N ARG A 35 -9.77 2.37 -17.66
CA ARG A 35 -9.76 1.00 -18.21
C ARG A 35 -8.80 0.80 -19.39
N GLN A 36 -8.52 1.86 -20.15
CA GLN A 36 -7.61 1.85 -21.30
C GLN A 36 -6.59 2.99 -21.21
N GLY A 37 -6.31 3.48 -19.99
CA GLY A 37 -5.35 4.55 -19.75
C GLY A 37 -3.91 4.06 -19.82
N ASN A 38 -2.98 5.01 -19.69
CA ASN A 38 -1.58 4.70 -19.52
C ASN A 38 -1.32 4.25 -18.06
N PRO A 39 -0.79 3.05 -17.83
CA PRO A 39 -0.53 2.56 -16.47
C PRO A 39 0.43 3.41 -15.64
N ALA A 40 1.28 4.22 -16.28
CA ALA A 40 2.18 5.15 -15.58
C ALA A 40 1.43 6.30 -14.88
N ASP A 41 0.19 6.56 -15.28
CA ASP A 41 -0.65 7.61 -14.69
C ASP A 41 -1.57 7.07 -13.59
N TYR A 42 -1.53 5.76 -13.31
CA TYR A 42 -2.37 5.17 -12.27
C TYR A 42 -1.83 5.49 -10.88
N VAL A 43 -2.75 5.82 -9.98
CA VAL A 43 -2.44 6.09 -8.57
C VAL A 43 -3.25 5.12 -7.71
N THR A 44 -2.54 4.24 -7.00
CA THR A 44 -3.13 3.34 -6.00
C THR A 44 -2.56 3.68 -4.63
N GLU A 45 -3.44 3.93 -3.66
CA GLU A 45 -3.09 4.10 -2.26
C GLU A 45 -3.13 2.75 -1.54
N ILE A 46 -2.09 2.43 -0.77
CA ILE A 46 -1.99 1.22 0.04
C ILE A 46 -2.12 1.60 1.51
N GLN A 47 -3.04 0.96 2.22
CA GLN A 47 -3.32 1.22 3.63
C GLN A 47 -3.25 -0.08 4.44
N TYR A 48 -2.70 0.01 5.65
CA TYR A 48 -2.72 -1.06 6.63
C TYR A 48 -3.16 -0.54 8.01
N PRO A 49 -4.12 -1.19 8.67
CA PRO A 49 -4.41 -0.89 10.07
C PRO A 49 -3.24 -1.35 10.94
N VAL A 50 -2.83 -0.51 11.89
CA VAL A 50 -1.73 -0.79 12.81
C VAL A 50 -2.10 -0.45 14.24
N GLU A 51 -1.49 -1.16 15.19
CA GLU A 51 -1.55 -0.86 16.61
C GLU A 51 -0.14 -0.86 17.20
N LYS A 52 0.06 -0.21 18.36
CA LYS A 52 1.36 -0.23 19.03
C LYS A 52 1.72 -1.67 19.42
N ALA A 53 2.98 -2.04 19.18
CA ALA A 53 3.53 -3.31 19.63
C ALA A 53 3.66 -3.37 21.15
#